data_AF-A0A4Q2UWR5-F1
#
_entry.id   AF-A0A4Q2UWR5-F1
#
_cell.length_a   1.000
_cell.length_b   1.000
_cell.length_c   1.000
_cell.angle_alpha   90.00
_cell.angle_beta   90.00
_cell.angle_gamma   90.00
#
_symmetry.space_group_name_H-M   'P 1'
#
loop_
_entity.id
_entity.type
_entity.pdbx_description
1 polymer ?
#
loop_
_entity_poly.entity_id
_entity_poly.type
_entity_poly.pdbx_seq_one_letter_code
_entity_poly.pdbx_strand_id
1 'polypeptide(L)'
;MAESTRRCHDIPDSINKLAYEVWGSSYQAWSIAAQMHCSLLENIENNALDLYKFEKPWTMYGDRIRINFMCIYADDILDAHPEHWPKGRGDEDMIVLDLPKTLRRLQGDALAAHFQYKHQRGLGGTDLLKRYLALAQDRYCLNANLTGV
;
A
#
# COMPACT_ATOMS: atom_id res chain seq x y z
N MET A 1 -31.07 -7.20 -9.51
CA MET A 1 -29.88 -7.11 -10.39
C MET A 1 -28.68 -7.59 -9.58
N ALA A 2 -28.10 -8.73 -9.93
CA ALA A 2 -26.88 -9.21 -9.26
C ALA A 2 -25.70 -8.42 -9.81
N GLU A 3 -25.07 -7.62 -8.96
CA GLU A 3 -23.86 -6.88 -9.28
C GLU A 3 -22.71 -7.87 -9.43
N SER A 4 -22.41 -8.26 -10.67
CA SER A 4 -21.31 -9.17 -10.99
C SER A 4 -19.99 -8.55 -10.56
N THR A 5 -19.55 -8.92 -9.36
CA THR A 5 -18.30 -8.44 -8.78
C THR A 5 -17.17 -9.32 -9.31
N ARG A 6 -16.16 -8.73 -9.96
CA ARG A 6 -15.02 -9.48 -10.52
C ARG A 6 -14.10 -9.99 -9.41
N ARG A 7 -13.79 -11.29 -9.43
CA ARG A 7 -12.81 -11.93 -8.53
C ARG A 7 -11.40 -11.86 -9.12
N CYS A 8 -10.39 -12.16 -8.32
CA CYS A 8 -8.99 -12.17 -8.75
C CYS A 8 -8.71 -12.92 -10.06
N HIS A 9 -9.31 -14.11 -10.22
CA HIS A 9 -9.15 -14.93 -11.44
C HIS A 9 -9.96 -14.40 -12.64
N ASP A 10 -10.88 -13.46 -12.43
CA ASP A 10 -11.70 -12.83 -13.46
C ASP A 10 -11.12 -11.47 -13.89
N ILE A 11 -10.01 -11.02 -13.29
CA ILE A 11 -9.31 -9.80 -13.69
C ILE A 11 -8.57 -10.11 -15.00
N PRO A 12 -8.84 -9.37 -16.09
CA PRO A 12 -8.15 -9.60 -17.36
C PRO A 12 -6.65 -9.36 -17.18
N ASP A 13 -5.85 -10.22 -17.81
CA ASP A 13 -4.41 -10.04 -17.88
C ASP A 13 -4.10 -8.64 -18.43
N SER A 14 -3.31 -7.89 -17.67
CA SER A 14 -2.84 -6.59 -18.13
C SER A 14 -1.98 -6.77 -19.37
N ILE A 15 -2.42 -6.23 -20.50
CA ILE A 15 -1.58 -6.08 -21.71
C ILE A 15 -0.38 -5.14 -21.48
N ASN A 16 -0.41 -4.36 -20.40
CA ASN A 16 0.67 -3.47 -20.03
C ASN A 16 1.72 -4.24 -19.21
N LYS A 17 2.97 -4.20 -19.66
CA LYS A 17 4.11 -4.66 -18.86
C LYS A 17 4.26 -3.76 -17.63
N LEU A 18 4.44 -4.38 -16.46
CA LEU A 18 4.81 -3.69 -15.24
C LEU A 18 6.20 -3.07 -15.43
N ALA A 19 6.27 -1.75 -15.30
CA ALA A 19 7.52 -0.99 -15.30
C ALA A 19 7.56 -0.10 -14.05
N TYR A 20 8.75 0.06 -13.48
CA TYR A 20 8.96 0.93 -12.32
C TYR A 20 9.03 2.39 -12.79
N GLU A 21 7.88 3.01 -13.01
CA GLU A 21 7.75 4.36 -13.56
C GLU A 21 6.80 5.21 -12.72
N VAL A 22 7.10 6.50 -12.55
CA VAL A 22 6.36 7.43 -11.65
C VAL A 22 4.94 7.75 -12.15
N TRP A 23 4.77 7.87 -13.45
CA TRP A 23 3.48 8.20 -14.09
C TRP A 23 3.08 7.15 -15.14
N GLY A 24 3.65 5.95 -15.03
CA GLY A 24 3.49 4.88 -16.01
C GLY A 24 2.17 4.12 -15.87
N SER A 25 2.09 3.00 -16.60
CA SER A 25 0.91 2.15 -16.70
C SER A 25 0.36 1.69 -15.34
N SER A 26 1.23 1.44 -14.35
CA SER A 26 0.85 1.04 -12.99
C SER A 26 0.04 2.11 -12.23
N TYR A 27 0.22 3.39 -12.56
CA TYR A 27 -0.56 4.48 -11.97
C TYR A 27 -1.98 4.57 -12.54
N GLN A 28 -2.16 4.23 -13.83
CA GLN A 28 -3.42 4.42 -14.56
C GLN A 28 -4.26 3.14 -14.65
N ALA A 29 -3.62 1.99 -14.87
CA ALA A 29 -4.31 0.74 -15.14
C ALA A 29 -4.85 0.11 -13.85
N TRP A 30 -6.16 0.13 -13.69
CA TRP A 30 -6.84 -0.51 -12.56
C TRP A 30 -6.63 -2.03 -12.53
N SER A 31 -6.46 -2.68 -13.69
CA SER A 31 -6.21 -4.13 -13.76
C SER A 31 -4.86 -4.50 -13.15
N ILE A 32 -3.81 -3.69 -13.37
CA ILE A 32 -2.50 -3.90 -12.73
C ILE A 32 -2.64 -3.80 -11.21
N ALA A 33 -3.26 -2.74 -10.70
CA ALA A 33 -3.44 -2.59 -9.27
C ALA A 33 -4.28 -3.74 -8.68
N ALA A 34 -5.32 -4.17 -9.39
CA ALA A 34 -6.14 -5.29 -8.95
C ALA A 34 -5.33 -6.61 -8.88
N GLN A 35 -4.47 -6.88 -9.86
CA GLN A 35 -3.53 -8.01 -9.82
C GLN A 35 -2.55 -7.92 -8.64
N MET A 36 -2.01 -6.73 -8.35
CA MET A 36 -1.13 -6.52 -7.19
C MET A 36 -1.83 -6.82 -5.86
N HIS A 37 -3.09 -6.38 -5.70
CA HIS A 37 -3.88 -6.69 -4.50
C HIS A 37 -4.18 -8.18 -4.37
N CYS A 38 -4.49 -8.86 -5.47
CA CYS A 38 -4.70 -10.31 -5.46
C CYS A 38 -3.44 -11.07 -5.02
N SER A 39 -2.28 -10.70 -5.56
CA SER A 39 -1.00 -11.28 -5.13
C SER A 39 -0.72 -11.04 -3.65
N LEU A 40 -1.00 -9.83 -3.14
CA LEU A 40 -0.81 -9.54 -1.72
C LEU A 40 -1.74 -10.38 -0.83
N LEU A 41 -3.03 -10.49 -1.18
CA LEU A 41 -3.99 -11.28 -0.40
C LEU A 41 -3.62 -12.77 -0.38
N GLU A 42 -3.20 -13.33 -1.53
CA GLU A 42 -2.70 -14.70 -1.61
C GLU A 42 -1.47 -14.93 -0.72
N ASN A 43 -0.53 -13.98 -0.70
CA ASN A 43 0.65 -14.08 0.16
C ASN A 43 0.33 -13.89 1.66
N ILE A 44 -0.74 -13.15 2.01
CA ILE A 44 -1.26 -13.09 3.38
C ILE A 44 -1.84 -14.46 3.80
N GLU A 45 -2.60 -15.10 2.91
CA GLU A 45 -3.18 -16.43 3.14
C GLU A 45 -2.08 -17.49 3.30
N ASN A 46 -1.03 -17.42 2.48
CA ASN A 46 0.10 -18.37 2.49
C ASN A 46 1.18 -18.05 3.54
N ASN A 47 0.99 -17.02 4.38
CA ASN A 47 1.97 -16.57 5.37
C ASN A 47 3.36 -16.26 4.74
N ALA A 48 3.37 -15.71 3.53
CA ALA A 48 4.55 -15.41 2.71
C ALA A 48 4.82 -13.90 2.64
N LEU A 49 4.52 -13.17 3.71
CA LEU A 49 4.68 -11.72 3.77
C LEU A 49 6.14 -11.26 3.88
N ASP A 50 7.04 -12.18 4.24
CA ASP A 50 8.48 -11.99 4.22
C ASP A 50 9.01 -11.64 2.81
N LEU A 51 8.34 -12.09 1.75
CA LEU A 51 8.66 -11.74 0.36
C LEU A 51 8.59 -10.23 0.07
N TYR A 52 7.84 -9.47 0.87
CA TYR A 52 7.71 -8.02 0.73
C TYR A 52 8.63 -7.24 1.68
N LYS A 53 9.37 -7.92 2.55
CA LYS A 53 10.26 -7.28 3.52
C LYS A 53 11.67 -7.17 2.96
N PHE A 54 12.32 -6.05 3.26
CA PHE A 54 13.71 -5.81 2.90
C PHE A 54 14.65 -6.34 4.00
N GLU A 55 15.85 -6.78 3.61
CA GLU A 55 16.92 -7.07 4.57
C GLU A 55 17.28 -5.79 5.35
N LYS A 56 17.41 -5.90 6.68
CA LYS A 56 17.70 -4.77 7.57
C LYS A 56 19.20 -4.66 7.85
N PRO A 57 19.77 -3.44 7.92
CA PRO A 57 19.15 -2.15 7.62
C PRO A 57 19.10 -1.88 6.12
N TRP A 58 17.97 -1.38 5.63
CA TRP A 58 17.88 -0.96 4.24
C TRP A 58 18.39 0.48 4.09
N THR A 59 19.61 0.61 3.54
CA THR A 59 20.23 1.90 3.28
C THR A 59 19.92 2.36 1.86
N MET A 60 19.13 3.41 1.76
CA MET A 60 18.63 3.94 0.49
C MET A 60 19.61 4.79 -0.31
N TYR A 61 20.78 5.15 0.26
CA TYR A 61 21.79 6.03 -0.35
C TYR A 61 21.27 7.33 -1.01
N GLY A 62 20.05 7.78 -0.67
CA GLY A 62 19.41 8.95 -1.25
C GLY A 62 18.58 8.68 -2.51
N ASP A 63 18.41 7.43 -2.92
CA ASP A 63 17.55 7.04 -4.03
C ASP A 63 16.06 7.20 -3.67
N ARG A 64 15.27 7.69 -4.63
CA ARG A 64 13.81 7.86 -4.46
C ARG A 64 13.12 6.51 -4.63
N ILE A 65 12.50 6.00 -3.56
CA ILE A 65 11.44 4.98 -3.68
C ILE A 65 10.06 5.60 -3.70
N ARG A 66 9.12 4.96 -4.37
CA ARG A 66 7.70 5.31 -4.27
C ARG A 66 7.24 5.25 -2.81
N ILE A 67 6.43 6.23 -2.39
CA ILE A 67 5.72 6.24 -1.10
C ILE A 67 4.76 5.03 -0.93
N ASN A 68 4.51 4.31 -2.03
CA ASN A 68 3.53 3.23 -2.11
C ASN A 68 3.75 2.10 -1.09
N PHE A 69 4.97 1.96 -0.59
CA PHE A 69 5.27 0.98 0.43
C PHE A 69 6.31 1.50 1.41
N MET A 70 5.85 1.92 2.58
CA MET A 70 6.71 2.47 3.62
C MET A 70 6.08 2.31 5.00
N CYS A 71 6.94 2.22 6.01
CA CYS A 71 6.53 2.22 7.40
C CYS A 71 7.24 3.39 8.09
N ILE A 72 6.43 4.26 8.69
CA ILE A 72 6.84 5.48 9.38
C ILE A 72 6.19 5.50 10.75
N TYR A 73 6.92 5.98 11.74
CA TYR A 73 6.34 6.30 13.03
C TYR A 73 5.52 7.60 12.89
N ALA A 74 4.37 7.66 13.56
CA ALA A 74 3.55 8.87 13.56
C ALA A 74 4.33 10.06 14.12
N ASP A 75 5.08 9.84 15.21
CA ASP A 75 5.93 10.86 15.84
C ASP A 75 6.98 11.42 14.86
N ASP A 76 7.60 10.55 14.03
CA ASP A 76 8.57 10.99 13.01
C ASP A 76 7.97 11.96 11.98
N ILE A 77 6.66 11.88 11.71
CA ILE A 77 5.95 12.81 10.82
C ILE A 77 5.50 14.06 11.57
N LEU A 78 4.98 13.92 12.79
CA LEU A 78 4.47 15.05 13.58
C LEU A 78 5.61 15.97 14.02
N ASP A 79 6.74 15.40 14.45
CA ASP A 79 7.96 16.13 14.83
C ASP A 79 8.64 16.79 13.61
N ALA A 80 8.29 16.36 12.40
CA ALA A 80 8.74 16.98 11.16
C ALA A 80 7.92 18.21 10.75
N HIS A 81 6.89 18.57 11.51
CA HIS A 81 6.04 19.73 11.28
C HIS A 81 5.56 19.86 9.82
N PRO A 82 4.65 18.99 9.35
CA PRO A 82 4.20 18.95 7.95
C PRO A 82 3.67 20.29 7.42
N GLU A 83 3.11 21.12 8.29
CA GLU A 83 2.65 22.48 8.00
C GLU A 83 3.77 23.43 7.55
N HIS A 84 5.02 23.13 7.89
CA HIS A 84 6.20 23.92 7.55
C HIS A 84 7.03 23.32 6.40
N TRP A 85 6.55 22.25 5.76
CA TRP A 85 7.26 21.65 4.63
C TRP A 85 7.39 22.65 3.46
N PRO A 86 8.50 22.62 2.71
CA PRO A 86 8.76 23.57 1.64
C PRO A 86 7.64 23.57 0.59
N LYS A 87 7.13 24.76 0.24
CA LYS A 87 6.16 24.91 -0.85
C LYS A 87 6.76 24.38 -2.15
N GLY A 88 6.12 23.35 -2.72
CA GLY A 88 6.59 22.67 -3.93
C GLY A 88 7.21 21.30 -3.67
N ARG A 89 7.28 20.84 -2.41
CA ARG A 89 7.63 19.47 -2.06
C ARG A 89 6.42 18.76 -1.47
N GLY A 90 6.05 17.63 -2.09
CA GLY A 90 4.91 16.82 -1.65
C GLY A 90 5.26 15.90 -0.49
N ASP A 91 4.24 15.18 0.00
CA ASP A 91 4.40 14.08 0.94
C ASP A 91 5.43 13.06 0.45
N GLU A 92 5.39 12.68 -0.83
CA GLU A 92 6.36 11.77 -1.41
C GLU A 92 7.79 12.35 -1.38
N ASP A 93 7.98 13.64 -1.60
CA ASP A 93 9.32 14.24 -1.55
C ASP A 93 9.86 14.31 -0.12
N MET A 94 9.00 14.63 0.85
CA MET A 94 9.41 14.80 2.24
C MET A 94 9.65 13.44 2.91
N ILE A 95 8.73 12.52 2.71
CA ILE A 95 8.68 11.26 3.43
C ILE A 95 9.64 10.22 2.83
N VAL A 96 9.91 10.26 1.52
CA VAL A 96 10.83 9.32 0.87
C VAL A 96 12.27 9.82 0.89
N LEU A 97 12.49 11.12 0.68
CA LEU A 97 13.84 11.63 0.43
C LEU A 97 14.43 12.36 1.63
N ASP A 98 13.67 13.26 2.24
CA ASP A 98 14.24 14.22 3.19
C ASP A 98 14.21 13.69 4.63
N LEU A 99 13.09 13.10 5.04
CA LEU A 99 12.94 12.53 6.37
C LEU A 99 13.86 11.33 6.59
N PRO A 100 14.01 10.37 5.66
CA PRO A 100 14.92 9.25 5.85
C PRO A 100 16.39 9.68 5.96
N LYS A 101 16.82 10.76 5.27
CA LYS A 101 18.17 11.34 5.42
C LYS A 101 18.41 11.87 6.83
N THR A 102 17.37 12.41 7.46
CA THR A 102 17.43 13.04 8.78
C THR A 102 17.31 12.00 9.89
N LEU A 103 16.33 11.10 9.79
CA LEU A 103 15.97 10.10 10.80
C LEU A 103 16.90 8.87 10.78
N ARG A 104 17.57 8.61 9.65
CA ARG A 104 18.52 7.51 9.42
C ARG A 104 17.99 6.11 9.78
N ARG A 105 16.67 5.93 9.84
CA ARG A 105 16.02 4.66 10.16
C ARG A 105 14.78 4.46 9.29
N LEU A 106 14.65 3.27 8.71
CA LEU A 106 13.45 2.79 8.03
C LEU A 106 13.16 1.40 8.62
N GLN A 107 11.99 1.23 9.20
CA GLN A 107 11.61 -0.03 9.84
C GLN A 107 10.63 -0.79 8.97
N GLY A 108 11.11 -1.76 8.18
CA GLY A 108 10.29 -2.58 7.27
C GLY A 108 9.46 -3.68 7.95
N ASP A 109 9.02 -3.49 9.20
CA ASP A 109 8.28 -4.53 9.94
C ASP A 109 6.79 -4.55 9.62
N ALA A 110 6.24 -3.40 9.23
CA ALA A 110 4.83 -3.27 8.84
C ALA A 110 4.69 -3.24 7.32
N LEU A 111 3.62 -3.87 6.83
CA LEU A 111 3.19 -3.75 5.44
C LEU A 111 1.88 -2.95 5.37
N ALA A 112 1.83 -1.95 4.48
CA ALA A 112 0.62 -1.21 4.16
C ALA A 112 0.31 -1.33 2.66
N ALA A 113 -0.98 -1.36 2.31
CA ALA A 113 -1.44 -1.39 0.93
C ALA A 113 -2.27 -0.14 0.65
N HIS A 114 -1.84 0.65 -0.33
CA HIS A 114 -2.64 1.77 -0.84
C HIS A 114 -3.68 1.22 -1.84
N PHE A 115 -4.97 1.31 -1.49
CA PHE A 115 -6.02 0.61 -2.24
C PHE A 115 -6.20 1.12 -3.68
N GLN A 116 -6.31 2.43 -3.91
CA GLN A 116 -6.55 2.93 -5.27
C GLN A 116 -6.08 4.37 -5.47
N TYR A 117 -5.56 4.68 -6.66
CA TYR A 117 -5.43 6.05 -7.13
C TYR A 117 -6.72 6.52 -7.81
N LYS A 118 -6.91 7.84 -7.88
CA LYS A 118 -8.07 8.50 -8.54
C LYS A 118 -8.30 8.04 -9.99
N HIS A 119 -7.23 7.65 -10.69
CA HIS A 119 -7.26 7.21 -12.09
C HIS A 119 -7.67 5.74 -12.25
N GLN A 120 -7.64 4.94 -11.18
CA GLN A 120 -7.88 3.49 -11.21
C GLN A 120 -9.36 3.14 -10.91
N ARG A 121 -10.30 3.85 -11.54
CA ARG A 121 -11.75 3.79 -11.21
C ARG A 121 -12.37 2.38 -11.30
N GLY A 122 -11.77 1.45 -12.04
CA GLY A 122 -12.26 0.08 -12.17
C GLY A 122 -12.09 -0.79 -10.93
N LEU A 123 -11.21 -0.41 -9.98
CA LEU A 123 -10.95 -1.19 -8.77
C LEU A 123 -12.17 -1.33 -7.86
N GLY A 124 -12.95 -0.26 -7.73
CA GLY A 124 -14.16 -0.24 -6.89
C GLY A 124 -15.24 -1.23 -7.34
N GLY A 125 -15.21 -1.72 -8.58
CA GLY A 125 -16.12 -2.74 -9.11
C GLY A 125 -15.64 -4.18 -8.92
N THR A 126 -14.55 -4.41 -8.18
CA THR A 126 -14.02 -5.74 -7.85
C THR A 126 -14.41 -6.15 -6.43
N ASP A 127 -14.16 -7.41 -6.07
CA ASP A 127 -14.44 -7.90 -4.72
C ASP A 127 -13.30 -7.58 -3.73
N LEU A 128 -12.23 -6.92 -4.18
CA LEU A 128 -11.01 -6.67 -3.40
C LEU A 128 -11.29 -5.94 -2.09
N LEU A 129 -12.12 -4.90 -2.10
CA LEU A 129 -12.46 -4.18 -0.86
C LEU A 129 -13.21 -5.08 0.12
N LYS A 130 -14.12 -5.93 -0.37
CA LYS A 130 -14.84 -6.90 0.46
C LYS A 130 -13.87 -7.93 1.07
N ARG A 131 -12.85 -8.37 0.32
CA ARG A 131 -11.81 -9.28 0.83
C ARG A 131 -10.95 -8.63 1.91
N TYR A 132 -10.55 -7.37 1.74
CA TYR A 132 -9.85 -6.62 2.79
C TYR A 132 -10.69 -6.49 4.07
N LEU A 133 -11.98 -6.21 3.93
CA LEU A 133 -12.90 -6.16 5.07
C LEU A 133 -13.02 -7.52 5.77
N ALA A 134 -13.16 -8.60 5.00
CA ALA A 134 -13.21 -9.96 5.55
C ALA A 134 -11.90 -10.34 6.26
N LEU A 135 -10.74 -10.01 5.69
CA LEU A 135 -9.43 -10.22 6.31
C LEU A 135 -9.31 -9.45 7.63
N ALA A 136 -9.74 -8.18 7.66
CA ALA A 136 -9.74 -7.39 8.88
C ALA A 136 -10.65 -8.01 9.95
N GLN A 137 -11.82 -8.51 9.57
CA GLN A 137 -12.73 -9.21 10.46
C GLN A 137 -12.12 -10.49 11.05
N ASP A 138 -11.52 -11.32 10.20
CA ASP A 138 -10.93 -12.60 10.59
C ASP A 138 -9.70 -12.43 11.51
N ARG A 139 -8.84 -11.45 11.20
CA ARG A 139 -7.54 -11.29 11.89
C ARG A 139 -7.57 -10.33 13.08
N TYR A 140 -8.44 -9.32 13.07
CA TYR A 140 -8.34 -8.18 14.02
C TYR A 140 -9.67 -7.71 14.60
N CYS A 141 -10.80 -7.82 13.89
CA CYS A 141 -12.10 -7.47 14.44
C CYS A 141 -12.78 -8.66 15.13
N LEU A 142 -12.18 -9.13 16.22
CA LEU A 142 -12.89 -9.93 17.23
C LEU A 142 -12.50 -9.44 18.64
N ASN A 143 -13.19 -8.37 19.05
CA ASN A 143 -13.57 -8.17 20.45
C ASN A 143 -14.99 -7.60 20.50
N ALA A 144 -15.96 -8.42 20.10
CA ALA A 144 -17.39 -8.19 20.38
C ALA A 144 -17.79 -8.60 21.82
N ASN A 145 -16.83 -8.86 22.72
CA ASN A 145 -17.07 -9.18 24.13
C ASN A 145 -16.90 -7.98 25.09
N LEU A 146 -17.14 -6.75 24.61
CA LEU A 146 -17.29 -5.56 25.45
C LEU A 146 -18.77 -5.19 25.72
N THR A 147 -19.74 -6.09 25.50
CA THR A 147 -21.08 -5.95 26.09
C THR A 147 -21.10 -6.62 27.47
N GLY A 148 -20.44 -5.94 28.40
CA GLY A 148 -20.45 -6.23 29.83
C GLY A 148 -20.60 -4.93 30.60
N VAL A 149 -21.69 -4.20 30.32
CA VAL A 149 -22.34 -3.24 31.23
C VAL A 149 -23.82 -3.57 31.20
#